data_AF-A0A368YQ34-F1
#
_entry.id   AF-A0A368YQ34-F1
#
_cell.length_a   1.000
_cell.length_b   1.000
_cell.length_c   1.000
_cell.angle_alpha   90.00
_cell.angle_beta   90.00
_cell.angle_gamma   90.00
#
_symmetry.space_group_name_H-M   'P 1'
#
loop_
_entity.id
_entity.type
_entity.pdbx_description
1 polymer ?
#
loop_
_entity_poly.entity_id
_entity_poly.type
_entity_poly.pdbx_seq_one_letter_code
_entity_poly.pdbx_strand_id
1 'polypeptide(L)'
;MKINDLKAGRINQYYKIVQQQAENKNNADNDKMQISDKAKEIASAKKALKKSPEIREEKVAEIKAKINSGSYEVDSKKLAQKMLNQIKQVQSNESETER
;
A
#
# COMPACT_ATOMS: atom_id res chain seq x y z
N MET A 1 -70.64 -8.20 -4.12
CA MET A 1 -69.30 -8.82 -4.17
C MET A 1 -68.66 -8.69 -2.80
N LYS A 2 -68.13 -9.77 -2.21
CA LYS A 2 -67.39 -9.73 -0.93
C LYS A 2 -65.91 -9.57 -1.24
N ILE A 3 -65.28 -8.48 -0.82
CA ILE A 3 -63.83 -8.27 -0.97
C ILE A 3 -63.18 -8.65 0.36
N ASN A 4 -62.40 -9.73 0.36
CA ASN A 4 -61.71 -10.24 1.55
C ASN A 4 -60.58 -9.28 2.00
N ASP A 5 -60.58 -8.89 3.28
CA ASP A 5 -59.55 -8.08 3.98
C ASP A 5 -58.22 -8.81 4.24
N LEU A 6 -57.67 -9.47 3.22
CA LEU A 6 -56.41 -10.21 3.32
C LEU A 6 -55.19 -9.30 3.09
N LYS A 7 -55.02 -8.20 3.84
CA LYS A 7 -53.84 -7.34 3.65
C LYS A 7 -53.14 -6.84 4.91
N ALA A 8 -53.81 -6.72 6.06
CA ALA A 8 -53.16 -6.14 7.26
C ALA A 8 -52.05 -7.04 7.86
N GLY A 9 -52.26 -8.36 7.93
CA GLY A 9 -51.30 -9.28 8.55
C GLY A 9 -49.99 -9.48 7.77
N ARG A 10 -50.06 -9.44 6.43
CA ARG A 10 -48.88 -9.62 5.56
C ARG A 10 -47.99 -8.39 5.53
N ILE A 11 -48.57 -7.21 5.69
CA ILE A 11 -47.83 -5.94 5.74
C ILE A 11 -46.94 -5.91 7.00
N ASN A 12 -47.44 -6.35 8.15
CA ASN A 12 -46.65 -6.43 9.38
C ASN A 12 -45.51 -7.45 9.29
N GLN A 13 -45.71 -8.56 8.56
CA GLN A 13 -44.63 -9.52 8.27
C GLN A 13 -43.56 -8.92 7.36
N TYR A 14 -43.97 -8.17 6.34
CA TYR A 14 -43.05 -7.50 5.42
C TYR A 14 -42.16 -6.48 6.15
N TYR A 15 -42.74 -5.67 7.05
CA TYR A 15 -41.97 -4.72 7.86
C TYR A 15 -40.92 -5.41 8.76
N LYS A 16 -41.23 -6.59 9.33
CA LYS A 16 -40.25 -7.35 10.12
C LYS A 16 -39.10 -7.92 9.28
N ILE A 17 -39.38 -8.39 8.07
CA ILE A 17 -38.37 -8.96 7.17
C ILE A 17 -37.41 -7.87 6.68
N VAL A 18 -37.92 -6.68 6.39
CA VAL A 18 -37.11 -5.52 5.96
C VAL A 18 -36.19 -5.03 7.09
N GLN A 19 -36.67 -5.05 8.35
CA GLN A 19 -35.83 -4.69 9.51
C GLN A 19 -34.73 -5.73 9.79
N GLN A 20 -35.04 -7.03 9.68
CA GLN A 20 -34.03 -8.09 9.85
C GLN A 20 -32.98 -8.11 8.73
N GLN A 21 -33.31 -7.70 7.50
CA GLN A 21 -32.33 -7.55 6.42
C GLN A 21 -31.41 -6.34 6.62
N ALA A 22 -31.90 -5.27 7.26
CA ALA A 22 -31.06 -4.12 7.64
C ALA A 22 -30.08 -4.48 8.77
N GLU A 23 -30.50 -5.31 9.73
CA GLU A 23 -29.61 -5.83 10.79
C GLU A 23 -28.57 -6.82 10.25
N ASN A 24 -28.91 -7.66 9.26
CA ASN A 24 -27.96 -8.58 8.64
C ASN A 24 -26.93 -7.89 7.73
N LYS A 25 -27.18 -6.66 7.26
CA LYS A 25 -26.14 -5.84 6.59
C LYS A 25 -25.06 -5.36 7.57
N ASN A 26 -25.35 -5.25 8.85
CA ASN A 26 -24.35 -5.00 9.89
C ASN A 26 -23.57 -6.27 10.27
N ASN A 27 -24.03 -7.46 9.86
CA ASN A 27 -23.28 -8.73 9.96
C ASN A 27 -22.46 -9.05 8.70
N ALA A 28 -22.37 -8.13 7.74
CA ALA A 28 -21.31 -8.11 6.72
C ALA A 28 -19.92 -7.77 7.33
N ASP A 29 -19.80 -7.83 8.65
CA ASP A 29 -18.66 -7.48 9.49
C ASP A 29 -17.56 -8.55 9.55
N ASN A 30 -17.58 -9.52 8.63
CA ASN A 30 -16.65 -10.65 8.65
C ASN A 30 -15.87 -10.88 7.36
N ASP A 31 -15.92 -9.96 6.39
CA ASP A 31 -14.84 -9.94 5.39
C ASP A 31 -13.62 -9.25 5.99
N LYS A 32 -13.02 -9.91 7.00
CA LYS A 32 -11.83 -9.44 7.69
C LYS A 32 -10.64 -9.68 6.79
N MET A 33 -10.19 -8.64 6.08
CA MET A 33 -8.85 -8.63 5.47
C MET A 33 -7.80 -8.81 6.57
N GLN A 34 -7.34 -10.03 6.79
CA GLN A 34 -6.22 -10.31 7.67
C GLN A 34 -4.92 -9.99 6.93
N ILE A 35 -4.33 -8.83 7.25
CA ILE A 35 -2.98 -8.51 6.82
C ILE A 35 -2.02 -9.42 7.59
N SER A 36 -1.23 -10.22 6.88
CA SER A 36 -0.21 -11.07 7.49
C SER A 36 0.77 -10.25 8.33
N ASP A 37 1.31 -10.83 9.40
CA ASP A 37 2.21 -10.08 10.29
C ASP A 37 3.46 -9.60 9.55
N LYS A 38 3.95 -10.38 8.59
CA LYS A 38 5.02 -9.98 7.67
C LYS A 38 4.66 -8.74 6.84
N ALA A 39 3.42 -8.62 6.38
CA ALA A 39 2.99 -7.43 5.63
C ALA A 39 2.91 -6.18 6.53
N LYS A 40 2.53 -6.33 7.81
CA LYS A 40 2.57 -5.23 8.79
C LYS A 40 3.99 -4.77 9.08
N GLU A 41 4.93 -5.71 9.20
CA GLU A 41 6.36 -5.40 9.37
C GLU A 41 6.91 -4.63 8.18
N ILE A 42 6.64 -5.08 6.95
CA ILE A 42 7.06 -4.39 5.72
C ILE A 42 6.45 -2.98 5.66
N ALA A 43 5.16 -2.83 6.00
CA ALA A 43 4.51 -1.53 6.01
C ALA A 43 5.14 -0.57 7.04
N SER A 44 5.51 -1.09 8.21
CA SER A 44 6.16 -0.32 9.27
C SER A 44 7.58 0.09 8.87
N ALA A 45 8.35 -0.82 8.26
CA ALA A 45 9.67 -0.53 7.70
C ALA A 45 9.58 0.53 6.59
N LYS A 46 8.62 0.41 5.66
CA LYS A 46 8.37 1.43 4.62
C LYS A 46 8.02 2.79 5.21
N LYS A 47 7.20 2.84 6.27
CA LYS A 47 6.88 4.09 6.97
C LYS A 47 8.10 4.70 7.64
N ALA A 48 8.96 3.88 8.26
CA ALA A 48 10.21 4.35 8.86
C ALA A 48 11.18 4.90 7.81
N LEU A 49 11.30 4.24 6.65
CA LEU A 49 12.09 4.72 5.52
C LEU A 49 11.56 6.06 4.96
N LYS A 50 10.24 6.24 4.88
CA LYS A 50 9.62 7.51 4.47
C LYS A 50 9.81 8.64 5.48
N LYS A 51 9.98 8.33 6.77
CA LYS A 51 10.26 9.31 7.83
C LYS A 51 11.72 9.73 7.87
N SER A 52 12.62 8.94 7.28
CA SER A 52 14.02 9.33 7.12
C SER A 52 14.07 10.61 6.26
N PRO A 53 14.94 11.57 6.58
CA PRO A 53 15.13 12.74 5.73
C PRO A 53 15.55 12.28 4.33
N GLU A 54 14.93 12.90 3.32
CA GLU A 54 15.22 12.63 1.91
C GLU A 54 16.69 12.91 1.58
N ILE A 55 17.26 13.93 2.25
CA ILE A 55 18.66 14.31 2.14
C ILE A 55 19.39 13.95 3.43
N ARG A 56 20.45 13.15 3.31
CA ARG A 56 21.38 12.86 4.41
C ARG A 56 22.49 13.90 4.44
N GLU A 57 22.22 15.04 5.04
CA GLU A 57 23.13 16.20 5.07
C GLU A 57 24.54 15.86 5.56
N GLU A 58 24.65 15.03 6.61
CA GLU A 58 25.93 14.56 7.15
C GLU A 58 26.79 13.84 6.09
N LYS A 59 26.18 12.93 5.32
CA LYS A 59 26.90 12.21 4.25
C LYS A 59 27.31 13.14 3.11
N VAL A 60 26.47 14.13 2.79
CA VAL A 60 26.78 15.13 1.77
C VAL A 60 27.97 15.98 2.21
N ALA A 61 28.00 16.41 3.48
CA ALA A 61 29.11 17.17 4.04
C ALA A 61 30.42 16.36 4.04
N GLU A 62 30.37 15.09 4.45
CA GLU A 62 31.54 14.19 4.44
C GLU A 62 32.10 14.02 3.02
N ILE A 63 31.25 13.76 2.03
CA ILE A 63 31.68 13.61 0.63
C ILE A 63 32.26 14.92 0.10
N LYS A 64 31.62 16.07 0.37
CA LYS A 64 32.16 17.39 0.00
C LYS A 64 33.53 17.63 0.60
N ALA A 65 33.73 17.28 1.86
CA ALA A 65 35.03 17.40 2.52
C ALA A 65 36.10 16.55 1.83
N LYS A 66 35.79 15.27 1.50
CA LYS A 66 36.70 14.37 0.78
C LYS A 66 37.05 14.86 -0.62
N ILE A 67 36.09 15.47 -1.31
CA ILE A 67 36.32 16.08 -2.63
C ILE A 67 37.26 17.28 -2.49
N ASN A 68 37.00 18.17 -1.52
CA ASN A 68 37.82 19.36 -1.29
C ASN A 68 39.26 19.00 -0.86
N SER A 69 39.44 17.93 -0.09
CA SER A 69 40.76 17.43 0.31
C SER A 69 41.48 16.65 -0.79
N GLY A 70 40.85 16.42 -1.95
CA GLY A 70 41.39 15.61 -3.04
C GLY A 70 41.53 14.11 -2.74
N SER A 71 41.00 13.65 -1.60
CA SER A 71 41.07 12.24 -1.16
C SER A 71 39.83 11.44 -1.54
N TYR A 72 38.98 11.98 -2.40
CA TYR A 72 37.82 11.27 -2.94
C TYR A 72 38.27 10.40 -4.13
N GLU A 73 38.44 9.11 -3.88
CA GLU A 73 38.83 8.14 -4.90
C GLU A 73 37.61 7.41 -5.46
N VAL A 74 37.49 7.38 -6.79
CA VAL A 74 36.41 6.67 -7.48
C VAL A 74 36.95 5.34 -8.02
N ASP A 75 36.37 4.25 -7.55
CA ASP A 75 36.62 2.91 -8.08
C ASP A 75 35.88 2.73 -9.42
N SER A 76 36.63 2.79 -10.53
CA SER A 76 36.11 2.69 -11.89
C SER A 76 35.32 1.40 -12.14
N LYS A 77 35.71 0.29 -11.51
CA LYS A 77 35.02 -1.00 -11.66
C LYS A 77 33.65 -0.95 -11.00
N LYS A 78 33.56 -0.39 -9.79
CA LYS A 78 32.29 -0.19 -9.09
C LYS A 78 31.39 0.79 -9.84
N LEU A 79 31.96 1.85 -10.43
CA LEU A 79 31.21 2.81 -11.23
C LEU A 79 30.56 2.13 -12.44
N ALA A 80 31.34 1.42 -13.24
CA ALA A 80 30.84 0.70 -14.42
C ALA A 80 29.78 -0.35 -14.06
N GLN A 81 29.99 -1.09 -12.95
CA GLN A 81 29.00 -2.05 -12.46
C GLN A 81 27.67 -1.36 -12.07
N LYS A 82 27.73 -0.22 -11.39
CA LYS A 82 26.52 0.54 -11.03
C LYS A 82 25.78 1.06 -12.26
N MET A 83 26.51 1.58 -13.26
CA MET A 83 25.91 2.02 -14.52
C MET A 83 25.15 0.88 -15.21
N LEU A 84 25.78 -0.29 -15.35
CA LEU A 84 25.13 -1.47 -15.93
C LEU A 84 23.91 -1.94 -15.13
N ASN A 85 24.01 -1.95 -13.80
CA ASN A 85 22.87 -2.32 -12.95
C ASN A 85 21.71 -1.35 -13.09
N GLN A 86 21.99 -0.05 -13.23
CA GLN A 86 20.96 0.97 -13.41
C GLN A 86 20.26 0.83 -14.77
N ILE A 87 21.01 0.56 -15.84
CA ILE A 87 20.43 0.28 -17.16
C ILE A 87 19.51 -0.95 -17.10
N LYS A 88 19.93 -2.02 -16.42
CA LYS A 88 19.09 -3.23 -16.24
C LYS A 88 17.82 -2.94 -15.44
N GLN A 89 17.89 -2.13 -14.39
CA GLN A 89 16.71 -1.76 -13.59
C GLN A 89 15.71 -0.89 -14.36
N VAL A 90 16.19 0.02 -15.21
CA VAL A 90 15.30 0.85 -16.05
C VAL A 90 14.55 -0.04 -17.05
N GLN A 91 15.24 -0.98 -17.70
CA GLN A 91 14.63 -1.92 -18.64
C GLN A 91 13.59 -2.85 -17.98
N SER A 92 13.83 -3.31 -16.75
CA SER A 92 12.83 -4.12 -16.03
C SER A 92 11.58 -3.33 -15.65
N ASN A 93 11.72 -2.04 -15.34
CA ASN A 93 10.58 -1.20 -14.97
C ASN A 93 9.70 -0.82 -16.17
N GLU A 94 10.29 -0.69 -17.38
CA GLU A 94 9.53 -0.45 -18.61
C GLU A 94 8.63 -1.65 -18.97
N SER A 95 9.11 -2.88 -18.75
CA SER A 95 8.32 -4.10 -19.02
C SER A 95 7.12 -4.33 -18.08
N GLU A 96 7.08 -3.65 -16.93
CA GLU A 96 5.95 -3.71 -15.98
C GLU A 96 4.88 -2.64 -16.26
N THR A 97 5.20 -1.63 -17.09
CA THR A 97 4.29 -0.51 -17.38
C THR A 97 3.39 -0.78 -18.61
N GLU A 98 3.71 -1.80 -19.41
CA GLU A 98 2.96 -2.18 -20.63
C GLU A 98 2.02 -3.40 -20.45
N ARG A 99 1.56 -3.71 -19.23
CA ARG A 99 0.54 -4.74 -18.99
C ARG A 99 -0.73 -4.19 -18.36
#